data_AF-A0A538LVQ1-F1
#
_entry.id   AF-A0A538LVQ1-F1
#
_cell.length_a   1.000
_cell.length_b   1.000
_cell.length_c   1.000
_cell.angle_alpha   90.00
_cell.angle_beta   90.00
_cell.angle_gamma   90.00
#
_symmetry.space_group_name_H-M   'P 1'
#
loop_
_entity.id
_entity.type
_entity.pdbx_description
1 polymer ?
#
loop_
_entity_poly.entity_id
_entity_poly.type
_entity_poly.pdbx_seq_one_letter_code
_entity_poly.pdbx_strand_id
1 'polypeptide(L)'
;MVGVVLAVLLALASVATAAPAGASSAGPYAPPDRPGPPLDVPPADLSASLTCTGNVVAATREPVLLVAGTALTPASNFSWNYERAFTRLGLPYCAVTLPDREMADIQTAGEYIVHAIRAMHQMSGRKVDILGFSQGGMAPRWALRFWPDTRPLVDDLVGIDPSNHGTLDANGACTPSCAPAVWQQRSGSHFLAALNSAAETFAGISYTVVYSRDDEVVVPNFDASGSSSLHTGAGAVVNVAAQQICPTDLSEHLAMGSYDAVAYAVAVDALTHPGPADPARVPRSVCATPLQPGVDHLSFPTDYAAYAVGAVTVVATHPHTPTEPALAPYVWARPPPTP
;
A
#
# COMPACT_ATOMS: atom_id res chain seq x y z
N MET A 1 -29.21 -79.54 14.24
CA MET A 1 -29.58 -78.65 15.37
C MET A 1 -28.64 -77.46 15.33
N VAL A 2 -29.13 -76.30 14.88
CA VAL A 2 -28.40 -75.03 14.82
C VAL A 2 -29.16 -74.06 15.73
N GLY A 3 -28.50 -73.57 16.77
CA GLY A 3 -29.04 -72.59 17.71
C GLY A 3 -28.63 -71.17 17.31
N VAL A 4 -29.62 -70.28 17.18
CA VAL A 4 -29.48 -68.84 16.92
C VAL A 4 -29.58 -68.11 18.26
N VAL A 5 -28.61 -67.25 18.57
CA VAL A 5 -28.66 -66.32 19.72
C VAL A 5 -28.80 -64.90 19.19
N LEU A 6 -29.85 -64.22 19.66
CA LEU A 6 -30.28 -62.87 19.32
C LEU A 6 -29.52 -61.85 20.20
N ALA A 7 -28.87 -60.85 19.59
CA ALA A 7 -28.22 -59.75 20.30
C ALA A 7 -29.10 -58.49 20.23
N VAL A 8 -29.40 -57.91 21.40
CA VAL A 8 -30.19 -56.68 21.57
C VAL A 8 -29.26 -55.46 21.54
N LEU A 9 -29.53 -54.51 20.66
CA LEU A 9 -28.84 -53.22 20.55
C LEU A 9 -29.49 -52.18 21.48
N LEU A 10 -28.71 -51.60 22.40
CA LEU A 10 -29.11 -50.40 23.16
C LEU A 10 -28.75 -49.14 22.35
N ALA A 11 -29.75 -48.30 22.09
CA ALA A 11 -29.57 -46.97 21.53
C ALA A 11 -29.31 -45.95 22.65
N LEU A 12 -28.14 -45.29 22.61
CA LEU A 12 -27.81 -44.14 23.47
C LEU A 12 -28.16 -42.85 22.72
N ALA A 13 -29.12 -42.10 23.25
CA ALA A 13 -29.45 -40.76 22.76
C ALA A 13 -28.43 -39.74 23.29
N SER A 14 -27.63 -39.17 22.40
CA SER A 14 -26.69 -38.09 22.70
C SER A 14 -27.39 -36.73 22.61
N VAL A 15 -27.52 -36.05 23.75
CA VAL A 15 -27.97 -34.66 23.83
C VAL A 15 -26.81 -33.75 23.44
N ALA A 16 -26.91 -33.06 22.31
CA ALA A 16 -25.94 -32.06 21.88
C ALA A 16 -26.15 -30.75 22.65
N THR A 17 -25.27 -30.46 23.62
CA THR A 17 -25.18 -29.14 24.24
C THR A 17 -24.42 -28.22 23.29
N ALA A 18 -25.12 -27.25 22.70
CA ALA A 18 -24.49 -26.17 21.94
C ALA A 18 -23.63 -25.32 22.90
N ALA A 19 -22.32 -25.36 22.73
CA ALA A 19 -21.42 -24.44 23.40
C ALA A 19 -21.66 -23.02 22.86
N PRO A 20 -21.69 -21.97 23.71
CA PRO A 20 -21.77 -20.61 23.23
C PRO A 20 -20.52 -20.32 22.39
N ALA A 21 -20.72 -19.78 21.18
CA ALA A 21 -19.64 -19.30 20.33
C ALA A 21 -18.78 -18.32 21.15
N GLY A 22 -17.51 -18.68 21.36
CA GLY A 22 -16.57 -17.84 22.07
C GLY A 22 -16.48 -16.48 21.40
N ALA A 23 -16.77 -15.42 22.15
CA ALA A 23 -16.40 -14.08 21.75
C ALA A 23 -14.88 -14.07 21.57
N SER A 24 -14.43 -14.01 20.30
CA SER A 24 -13.04 -13.64 20.00
C SER A 24 -12.77 -12.36 20.77
N SER A 25 -11.80 -12.38 21.69
CA SER A 25 -11.38 -11.17 22.39
C SER A 25 -10.84 -10.22 21.35
N ALA A 26 -11.66 -9.27 20.91
CA ALA A 26 -11.26 -8.22 20.00
C ALA A 26 -9.95 -7.61 20.53
N GLY A 27 -8.91 -7.59 19.69
CA GLY A 27 -7.61 -7.01 20.04
C GLY A 27 -7.74 -5.55 20.47
N PRO A 28 -6.63 -4.89 20.85
CA PRO A 28 -6.69 -3.52 21.37
C PRO A 28 -7.15 -2.50 20.32
N TYR A 29 -7.10 -2.84 19.03
CA TYR A 29 -7.41 -1.96 17.90
C TYR A 29 -8.89 -1.94 17.53
N ALA A 30 -9.35 -0.80 17.02
CA ALA A 30 -10.72 -0.59 16.57
C ALA A 30 -11.13 -1.66 15.54
N PRO A 31 -12.37 -2.19 15.60
CA PRO A 31 -12.87 -3.09 14.56
C PRO A 31 -12.74 -2.48 13.16
N PRO A 32 -12.41 -3.26 12.11
CA PRO A 32 -12.18 -2.74 10.77
C PRO A 32 -13.40 -2.00 10.20
N ASP A 33 -14.62 -2.39 10.56
CA ASP A 33 -15.84 -1.75 10.03
C ASP A 33 -16.33 -0.56 10.88
N ARG A 34 -15.54 -0.13 11.88
CA ARG A 34 -15.85 1.09 12.62
C ARG A 34 -15.70 2.29 11.68
N PRO A 35 -16.72 3.16 11.55
CA PRO A 35 -16.58 4.40 10.79
C PRO A 35 -15.42 5.25 11.33
N GLY A 36 -14.62 5.80 10.42
CA GLY A 36 -13.56 6.72 10.78
C GLY A 36 -14.10 8.06 11.30
N PRO A 37 -13.32 8.81 12.08
CA PRO A 37 -13.70 10.14 12.51
C PRO A 37 -13.73 11.13 11.33
N PRO A 38 -14.24 12.35 11.54
CA PRO A 38 -13.92 13.47 10.65
C PRO A 38 -12.40 13.62 10.46
N LEU A 39 -11.98 14.14 9.31
CA LEU A 39 -10.58 14.48 9.08
C LEU A 39 -10.22 15.71 9.91
N ASP A 40 -9.10 15.66 10.60
CA ASP A 40 -8.55 16.74 11.42
C ASP A 40 -7.75 17.74 10.59
N VAL A 41 -7.17 17.30 9.46
CA VAL A 41 -6.47 18.18 8.51
C VAL A 41 -7.44 19.22 7.93
N PRO A 42 -7.07 20.52 7.88
CA PRO A 42 -7.93 21.55 7.31
C PRO A 42 -8.37 21.24 5.88
N PRO A 43 -9.66 21.45 5.52
CA PRO A 43 -10.15 21.18 4.16
C PRO A 43 -9.40 21.90 3.04
N ALA A 44 -8.85 23.09 3.31
CA ALA A 44 -8.05 23.84 2.35
C ALA A 44 -6.72 23.13 2.03
N ASP A 45 -6.05 22.57 3.03
CA ASP A 45 -4.79 21.85 2.85
C ASP A 45 -5.02 20.52 2.13
N LEU A 46 -6.10 19.81 2.51
CA LEU A 46 -6.55 18.61 1.80
C LEU A 46 -6.81 18.89 0.32
N SER A 47 -7.56 19.95 0.01
CA SER A 47 -7.89 20.31 -1.38
C SER A 47 -6.66 20.75 -2.16
N ALA A 48 -5.74 21.50 -1.53
CA ALA A 48 -4.51 21.97 -2.17
C ALA A 48 -3.50 20.85 -2.45
N SER A 49 -3.59 19.73 -1.74
CA SER A 49 -2.68 18.59 -1.91
C SER A 49 -2.90 17.80 -3.20
N LEU A 50 -4.11 17.85 -3.78
CA LEU A 50 -4.53 16.99 -4.87
C LEU A 50 -4.45 17.72 -6.21
N THR A 51 -3.64 17.21 -7.13
CA THR A 51 -3.56 17.71 -8.50
C THR A 51 -4.01 16.62 -9.48
N CYS A 52 -4.94 16.95 -10.38
CA CYS A 52 -5.54 15.99 -11.32
C CYS A 52 -5.33 16.40 -12.78
N THR A 53 -5.21 15.43 -13.67
CA THR A 53 -5.28 15.67 -15.12
C THR A 53 -6.70 16.05 -15.55
N GLY A 54 -6.82 16.83 -16.62
CA GLY A 54 -8.10 17.35 -17.08
C GLY A 54 -9.11 16.28 -17.53
N ASN A 55 -8.63 15.09 -17.90
CA ASN A 55 -9.48 13.97 -18.34
C ASN A 55 -10.12 13.18 -17.17
N VAL A 56 -9.82 13.47 -15.90
CA VAL A 56 -10.43 12.78 -14.74
C VAL A 56 -11.95 12.98 -14.69
N VAL A 57 -12.44 14.18 -15.01
CA VAL A 57 -13.90 14.49 -14.97
C VAL A 57 -14.67 13.73 -16.05
N ALA A 58 -14.02 13.41 -17.17
CA ALA A 58 -14.62 12.67 -18.28
C ALA A 58 -14.12 11.22 -18.36
N ALA A 59 -13.61 10.69 -17.24
CA ALA A 59 -12.95 9.39 -17.22
C ALA A 59 -13.93 8.26 -17.61
N THR A 60 -13.54 7.48 -18.62
CA THR A 60 -14.29 6.29 -19.07
C THR A 60 -13.83 5.01 -18.37
N ARG A 61 -12.82 5.13 -17.51
CA ARG A 61 -12.17 4.12 -16.70
C ARG A 61 -11.78 4.73 -15.35
N GLU A 62 -11.35 3.91 -14.42
CA GLU A 62 -10.90 4.27 -13.08
C GLU A 62 -9.71 5.25 -13.19
N PRO A 63 -9.78 6.46 -12.58
CA PRO A 63 -8.62 7.33 -12.49
C PRO A 63 -7.63 6.83 -11.43
N VAL A 64 -6.34 6.98 -11.72
CA VAL A 64 -5.25 6.50 -10.87
C VAL A 64 -4.80 7.59 -9.89
N LEU A 65 -4.75 7.29 -8.60
CA LEU A 65 -4.15 8.12 -7.57
C LEU A 65 -2.68 7.73 -7.39
N LEU A 66 -1.77 8.65 -7.68
CA LEU A 66 -0.34 8.51 -7.45
C LEU A 66 0.03 8.95 -6.03
N VAL A 67 0.71 8.08 -5.29
CA VAL A 67 1.19 8.31 -3.92
C VAL A 67 2.71 8.04 -3.85
N ALA A 68 3.49 9.04 -3.45
CA ALA A 68 4.95 9.00 -3.59
C ALA A 68 5.60 8.13 -2.50
N GLY A 69 6.92 7.95 -2.57
CA GLY A 69 7.67 7.31 -1.51
C GLY A 69 8.09 8.28 -0.38
N THR A 70 8.71 7.71 0.66
CA THR A 70 9.35 8.48 1.73
C THR A 70 10.36 9.47 1.14
N ALA A 71 10.43 10.68 1.70
CA ALA A 71 11.35 11.74 1.29
C ALA A 71 11.09 12.32 -0.11
N LEU A 72 9.94 12.04 -0.71
CA LEU A 72 9.59 12.43 -2.07
C LEU A 72 8.28 13.24 -2.12
N THR A 73 8.08 13.95 -3.22
CA THR A 73 6.77 14.44 -3.66
C THR A 73 6.36 13.68 -4.92
N PRO A 74 5.08 13.74 -5.34
CA PRO A 74 4.70 13.16 -6.62
C PRO A 74 5.49 13.73 -7.79
N ALA A 75 5.80 15.03 -7.75
CA ALA A 75 6.61 15.67 -8.79
C ALA A 75 8.02 15.06 -8.88
N SER A 76 8.72 14.84 -7.76
CA SER A 76 10.05 14.22 -7.81
C SER A 76 10.00 12.73 -8.13
N ASN A 77 8.95 12.03 -7.73
CA ASN A 77 8.83 10.59 -7.90
C ASN A 77 8.33 10.20 -9.30
N PHE A 78 7.28 10.85 -9.81
CA PHE A 78 6.47 10.36 -10.93
C PHE A 78 6.48 11.21 -12.20
N SER A 79 6.76 12.52 -12.09
CA SER A 79 6.60 13.47 -13.23
C SER A 79 7.46 13.16 -14.45
N TRP A 80 8.61 12.50 -14.26
CA TRP A 80 9.56 12.15 -15.32
C TRP A 80 9.39 10.72 -15.83
N ASN A 81 8.46 9.94 -15.25
CA ASN A 81 8.29 8.52 -15.50
C ASN A 81 6.79 8.13 -15.63
N TYR A 82 6.11 7.65 -14.59
CA TYR A 82 4.71 7.19 -14.57
C TYR A 82 3.72 8.23 -15.07
N GLU A 83 3.85 9.51 -14.72
CA GLU A 83 2.96 10.57 -15.22
C GLU A 83 3.04 10.73 -16.75
N ARG A 84 4.26 10.69 -17.31
CA ARG A 84 4.48 10.69 -18.77
C ARG A 84 3.91 9.44 -19.42
N ALA A 85 4.10 8.28 -18.78
CA ALA A 85 3.57 7.01 -19.27
C ALA A 85 2.04 7.00 -19.30
N PHE A 86 1.40 7.45 -18.23
CA PHE A 86 -0.05 7.53 -18.10
C PHE A 86 -0.64 8.55 -19.08
N THR A 87 0.02 9.70 -19.26
CA THR A 87 -0.36 10.69 -20.26
C THR A 87 -0.36 10.10 -21.67
N ARG A 88 0.66 9.33 -22.05
CA ARG A 88 0.72 8.68 -23.38
C ARG A 88 -0.29 7.55 -23.54
N LEU A 89 -0.64 6.86 -22.46
CA LEU A 89 -1.72 5.86 -22.45
C LEU A 89 -3.12 6.47 -22.40
N GLY A 90 -3.24 7.78 -22.15
CA GLY A 90 -4.52 8.45 -21.91
C GLY A 90 -5.17 8.01 -20.59
N LEU A 91 -4.41 7.44 -19.65
CA LEU A 91 -4.90 7.08 -18.31
C LEU A 91 -5.13 8.37 -17.51
N PRO A 92 -6.36 8.63 -17.02
CA PRO A 92 -6.62 9.75 -16.13
C PRO A 92 -5.95 9.50 -14.78
N TYR A 93 -5.27 10.50 -14.23
CA TYR A 93 -4.63 10.36 -12.94
C TYR A 93 -4.71 11.65 -12.12
N CYS A 94 -4.64 11.47 -10.81
CA CYS A 94 -4.31 12.53 -9.86
C CYS A 94 -3.08 12.13 -9.07
N ALA A 95 -2.43 13.12 -8.46
CA ALA A 95 -1.31 12.95 -7.57
C ALA A 95 -1.57 13.69 -6.27
N VAL A 96 -1.36 13.03 -5.13
CA VAL A 96 -1.53 13.62 -3.80
C VAL A 96 -0.18 13.99 -3.21
N THR A 97 0.01 15.26 -2.88
CA THR A 97 1.21 15.75 -2.21
C THR A 97 1.01 15.67 -0.70
N LEU A 98 1.61 14.66 -0.07
CA LEU A 98 1.54 14.49 1.38
C LEU A 98 2.51 15.44 2.11
N PRO A 99 2.24 15.79 3.37
CA PRO A 99 3.06 16.73 4.14
C PRO A 99 4.54 16.34 4.22
N ASP A 100 5.41 17.35 4.25
CA ASP A 100 6.84 17.21 4.51
C ASP A 100 7.56 16.16 3.64
N ARG A 101 7.10 15.99 2.39
CA ARG A 101 7.65 14.98 1.47
C ARG A 101 7.57 13.57 2.04
N GLU A 102 6.43 13.23 2.63
CA GLU A 102 6.18 11.94 3.27
C GLU A 102 7.10 11.63 4.48
N MET A 103 7.64 12.66 5.14
CA MET A 103 8.48 12.48 6.33
C MET A 103 7.71 12.65 7.65
N ALA A 104 6.52 13.25 7.60
CA ALA A 104 5.64 13.51 8.75
C ALA A 104 4.90 12.25 9.23
N ASP A 105 3.99 12.40 10.19
CA ASP A 105 3.17 11.30 10.70
C ASP A 105 2.30 10.69 9.57
N ILE A 106 2.47 9.40 9.31
CA ILE A 106 1.75 8.65 8.26
C ILE A 106 0.24 8.58 8.56
N GLN A 107 -0.17 8.72 9.82
CA GLN A 107 -1.59 8.78 10.19
C GLN A 107 -2.26 10.02 9.60
N THR A 108 -1.57 11.16 9.64
CA THR A 108 -2.00 12.41 8.99
C THR A 108 -1.98 12.25 7.48
N ALA A 109 -0.94 11.62 6.91
CA ALA A 109 -0.89 11.31 5.49
C ALA A 109 -2.10 10.47 5.03
N GLY A 110 -2.57 9.56 5.88
CA GLY A 110 -3.81 8.80 5.66
C GLY A 110 -5.04 9.68 5.45
N GLU A 111 -5.15 10.82 6.12
CA GLU A 111 -6.28 11.76 5.94
C GLU A 111 -6.28 12.42 4.56
N TYR A 112 -5.09 12.80 4.07
CA TYR A 112 -4.92 13.29 2.70
C TYR A 112 -5.34 12.24 1.67
N ILE A 113 -4.98 10.97 1.89
CA ILE A 113 -5.37 9.86 1.01
C ILE A 113 -6.89 9.61 1.06
N VAL A 114 -7.51 9.65 2.24
CA VAL A 114 -8.97 9.57 2.38
C VAL A 114 -9.66 10.67 1.59
N HIS A 115 -9.18 11.91 1.71
CA HIS A 115 -9.71 13.03 0.94
C HIS A 115 -9.53 12.81 -0.57
N ALA A 116 -8.34 12.40 -1.01
CA ALA A 116 -8.04 12.16 -2.41
C ALA A 116 -8.96 11.11 -3.04
N ILE A 117 -9.16 9.97 -2.37
CA ILE A 117 -10.08 8.91 -2.83
C ILE A 117 -11.50 9.46 -3.00
N ARG A 118 -12.02 10.16 -1.97
CA ARG A 118 -13.38 10.73 -2.00
C ARG A 118 -13.53 11.78 -3.09
N ALA A 119 -12.56 12.68 -3.24
CA ALA A 119 -12.59 13.75 -4.23
C ALA A 119 -12.51 13.20 -5.66
N MET A 120 -11.61 12.25 -5.93
CA MET A 120 -11.50 11.61 -7.24
C MET A 120 -12.75 10.83 -7.61
N HIS A 121 -13.33 10.10 -6.67
CA HIS A 121 -14.61 9.41 -6.87
C HIS A 121 -15.71 10.41 -7.22
N GLN A 122 -15.81 11.52 -6.48
CA GLN A 122 -16.80 12.57 -6.75
C GLN A 122 -16.59 13.24 -8.12
N MET A 123 -15.34 13.49 -8.51
CA MET A 123 -15.00 14.15 -9.78
C MET A 123 -15.29 13.27 -11.00
N SER A 124 -14.99 11.97 -10.90
CA SER A 124 -15.05 11.03 -12.03
C SER A 124 -16.34 10.22 -12.09
N GLY A 125 -17.04 10.05 -10.96
CA GLY A 125 -18.13 9.08 -10.83
C GLY A 125 -17.67 7.61 -10.92
N ARG A 126 -16.36 7.36 -10.82
CA ARG A 126 -15.73 6.03 -10.94
C ARG A 126 -15.07 5.63 -9.63
N LYS A 127 -14.83 4.33 -9.45
CA LYS A 127 -13.85 3.90 -8.45
C LYS A 127 -12.46 4.45 -8.81
N VAL A 128 -11.59 4.50 -7.82
CA VAL A 128 -10.23 5.00 -7.92
C VAL A 128 -9.27 3.82 -7.87
N ASP A 129 -8.30 3.81 -8.77
CA ASP A 129 -7.14 2.94 -8.64
C ASP A 129 -6.04 3.70 -7.90
N ILE A 130 -5.21 3.01 -7.15
CA ILE A 130 -4.10 3.63 -6.41
C ILE A 130 -2.80 2.99 -6.86
N LEU A 131 -1.82 3.81 -7.23
CA LEU A 131 -0.45 3.38 -7.46
C LEU A 131 0.46 4.11 -6.47
N GLY A 132 1.14 3.34 -5.64
CA GLY A 132 2.04 3.86 -4.62
C GLY A 132 3.42 3.23 -4.68
N PHE A 133 4.46 4.01 -4.38
CA PHE A 133 5.83 3.53 -4.23
C PHE A 133 6.26 3.57 -2.77
N SER A 134 6.97 2.56 -2.27
CA SER A 134 7.56 2.58 -0.93
C SER A 134 6.50 2.85 0.15
N GLN A 135 6.67 3.89 0.97
CA GLN A 135 5.64 4.36 1.89
C GLN A 135 4.29 4.58 1.22
N GLY A 136 4.23 5.22 0.04
CA GLY A 136 2.98 5.45 -0.68
C GLY A 136 2.29 4.18 -1.18
N GLY A 137 3.00 3.05 -1.29
CA GLY A 137 2.39 1.75 -1.55
C GLY A 137 1.75 1.11 -0.31
N MET A 138 2.13 1.58 0.88
CA MET A 138 1.63 1.09 2.18
C MET A 138 0.61 2.05 2.79
N ALA A 139 0.86 3.37 2.78
CA ALA A 139 0.06 4.40 3.43
C ALA A 139 -1.43 4.41 3.02
N PRO A 140 -1.82 4.11 1.76
CA PRO A 140 -3.23 4.01 1.39
C PRO A 140 -4.00 2.94 2.16
N ARG A 141 -3.32 1.90 2.65
CA ARG A 141 -3.96 0.89 3.52
C ARG A 141 -4.42 1.49 4.84
N TRP A 142 -3.79 2.57 5.34
CA TRP A 142 -4.24 3.28 6.53
C TRP A 142 -5.63 3.90 6.32
N ALA A 143 -5.85 4.54 5.17
CA ALA A 143 -7.17 5.07 4.78
C ALA A 143 -8.21 3.95 4.71
N LEU A 144 -7.91 2.84 4.04
CA LEU A 144 -8.81 1.68 3.94
C LEU A 144 -9.09 1.02 5.31
N ARG A 145 -8.12 1.03 6.22
CA ARG A 145 -8.20 0.40 7.53
C ARG A 145 -9.04 1.20 8.53
N PHE A 146 -8.94 2.54 8.52
CA PHE A 146 -9.57 3.39 9.52
C PHE A 146 -10.72 4.27 8.99
N TRP A 147 -10.91 4.35 7.67
CA TRP A 147 -12.08 4.96 7.02
C TRP A 147 -12.74 3.97 6.07
N PRO A 148 -13.54 3.01 6.59
CA PRO A 148 -14.12 1.94 5.77
C PRO A 148 -15.01 2.43 4.63
N ASP A 149 -15.52 3.67 4.68
CA ASP A 149 -16.29 4.28 3.60
C ASP A 149 -15.48 4.50 2.31
N THR A 150 -14.15 4.49 2.39
CA THR A 150 -13.26 4.58 1.22
C THR A 150 -13.19 3.27 0.42
N ARG A 151 -13.40 2.11 1.06
CA ARG A 151 -13.27 0.79 0.43
C ARG A 151 -14.14 0.60 -0.81
N PRO A 152 -15.45 0.92 -0.81
CA PRO A 152 -16.27 0.78 -2.01
C PRO A 152 -15.89 1.75 -3.14
N LEU A 153 -15.03 2.74 -2.86
CA LEU A 153 -14.59 3.75 -3.81
C LEU A 153 -13.26 3.37 -4.49
N VAL A 154 -12.62 2.28 -4.08
CA VAL A 154 -11.33 1.82 -4.63
C VAL A 154 -11.54 0.52 -5.42
N ASP A 155 -10.90 0.41 -6.58
CA ASP A 155 -10.88 -0.83 -7.37
C ASP A 155 -9.56 -1.58 -7.17
N ASP A 156 -8.44 -0.90 -7.47
CA ASP A 156 -7.09 -1.45 -7.30
C ASP A 156 -6.23 -0.66 -6.32
N LEU A 157 -5.38 -1.38 -5.58
CA LEU A 157 -4.23 -0.84 -4.86
C LEU A 157 -2.96 -1.57 -5.34
N VAL A 158 -2.14 -0.84 -6.10
CA VAL A 158 -0.86 -1.29 -6.63
C VAL A 158 0.27 -0.67 -5.82
N GLY A 159 1.03 -1.51 -5.11
CA GLY A 159 2.23 -1.11 -4.38
C GLY A 159 3.50 -1.56 -5.10
N ILE A 160 4.42 -0.63 -5.33
CA ILE A 160 5.78 -0.89 -5.79
C ILE A 160 6.72 -0.80 -4.59
N ASP A 161 7.40 -1.89 -4.26
CA ASP A 161 8.23 -2.03 -3.05
C ASP A 161 7.58 -1.44 -1.77
N PRO A 162 6.30 -1.71 -1.49
CA PRO A 162 5.62 -1.10 -0.36
C PRO A 162 6.25 -1.52 0.97
N SER A 163 6.31 -0.64 1.97
CA SER A 163 6.80 -0.96 3.31
C SER A 163 5.72 -1.58 4.23
N ASN A 164 4.96 -2.55 3.69
CA ASN A 164 3.75 -3.12 4.34
C ASN A 164 3.99 -3.72 5.74
N HIS A 165 5.18 -4.25 5.99
CA HIS A 165 5.62 -4.73 7.31
C HIS A 165 6.89 -4.00 7.80
N GLY A 166 7.11 -2.80 7.26
CA GLY A 166 8.21 -1.91 7.61
C GLY A 166 9.54 -2.31 7.00
N THR A 167 10.63 -1.99 7.68
CA THR A 167 11.95 -2.45 7.27
C THR A 167 12.87 -2.64 8.46
N LEU A 168 13.73 -3.65 8.37
CA LEU A 168 14.84 -3.84 9.31
C LEU A 168 15.94 -2.79 9.12
N ASP A 169 16.09 -2.20 7.93
CA ASP A 169 17.12 -1.17 7.71
C ASP A 169 16.82 0.12 8.50
N ALA A 170 15.55 0.55 8.53
CA ALA A 170 15.11 1.66 9.39
C ALA A 170 15.34 1.40 10.89
N ASN A 171 15.43 0.14 11.34
CA ASN A 171 15.80 -0.16 12.72
C ASN A 171 17.24 0.22 13.05
N GLY A 172 18.16 0.12 12.08
CA GLY A 172 19.54 0.57 12.22
C GLY A 172 19.67 2.09 12.00
N ALA A 173 19.05 2.61 10.94
CA ALA A 173 19.13 4.02 10.57
C ALA A 173 18.47 4.96 11.58
N CYS A 174 17.44 4.52 12.30
CA CYS A 174 16.72 5.32 13.28
C CYS A 174 17.28 5.14 14.71
N THR A 175 18.49 5.62 14.96
CA THR A 175 19.10 5.64 16.30
C THR A 175 19.95 6.91 16.51
N PRO A 176 19.74 7.72 17.58
CA PRO A 176 18.71 7.65 18.62
C PRO A 176 17.38 8.34 18.24
N SER A 177 17.33 9.00 17.08
CA SER A 177 16.15 9.75 16.60
C SER A 177 16.10 9.71 15.08
N CYS A 178 14.90 9.82 14.51
CA CYS A 178 14.67 9.93 13.07
C CYS A 178 13.35 10.68 12.80
N ALA A 179 13.02 10.87 11.53
CA ALA A 179 11.74 11.46 11.13
C ALA A 179 10.53 10.61 11.58
N PRO A 180 9.36 11.21 11.85
CA PRO A 180 8.13 10.49 12.22
C PRO A 180 7.80 9.28 11.32
N ALA A 181 7.80 9.47 10.00
CA ALA A 181 7.51 8.38 9.06
C ALA A 181 8.54 7.24 9.10
N VAL A 182 9.81 7.57 9.37
CA VAL A 182 10.87 6.56 9.47
C VAL A 182 10.65 5.70 10.72
N TRP A 183 10.25 6.31 11.85
CA TRP A 183 9.85 5.54 13.05
C TRP A 183 8.69 4.58 12.74
N GLN A 184 7.67 5.08 12.05
CA GLN A 184 6.46 4.30 11.76
C GLN A 184 6.73 3.18 10.74
N GLN A 185 7.73 3.31 9.89
CA GLN A 185 8.16 2.26 8.94
C GLN A 185 9.18 1.27 9.52
N ARG A 186 9.57 1.40 10.79
CA ARG A 186 10.40 0.37 11.45
C ARG A 186 9.63 -0.93 11.61
N SER A 187 10.25 -2.07 11.29
CA SER A 187 9.64 -3.35 11.60
C SER A 187 9.35 -3.48 13.10
N GLY A 188 8.08 -3.72 13.44
CA GLY A 188 7.60 -3.79 14.82
C GLY A 188 7.14 -2.45 15.42
N SER A 189 7.04 -1.37 14.63
CA SER A 189 6.46 -0.09 15.07
C SER A 189 5.01 -0.23 15.56
N HIS A 190 4.59 0.68 16.44
CA HIS A 190 3.21 0.72 16.90
C HIS A 190 2.24 1.01 15.74
N PHE A 191 2.65 1.84 14.80
CA PHE A 191 1.94 2.13 13.55
C PHE A 191 1.67 0.87 12.73
N LEU A 192 2.69 0.06 12.44
CA LEU A 192 2.49 -1.15 11.62
C LEU A 192 1.68 -2.21 12.36
N ALA A 193 1.83 -2.31 13.69
CA ALA A 193 0.98 -3.17 14.50
C ALA A 193 -0.50 -2.78 14.40
N ALA A 194 -0.80 -1.47 14.37
CA ALA A 194 -2.15 -0.96 14.16
C ALA A 194 -2.64 -1.16 12.73
N LEU A 195 -1.82 -0.83 11.72
CA LEU A 195 -2.15 -0.95 10.31
C LEU A 195 -2.49 -2.38 9.92
N ASN A 196 -1.66 -3.35 10.34
CA ASN A 196 -1.81 -4.77 10.02
C ASN A 196 -2.79 -5.49 10.97
N SER A 197 -3.47 -4.76 11.85
CA SER A 197 -4.46 -5.36 12.75
C SER A 197 -5.71 -5.82 12.01
N ALA A 198 -6.20 -7.00 12.39
CA ALA A 198 -7.37 -7.71 11.83
C ALA A 198 -7.20 -8.22 10.39
N ALA A 199 -6.87 -7.34 9.44
CA ALA A 199 -6.68 -7.71 8.04
C ALA A 199 -5.80 -6.68 7.32
N GLU A 200 -4.95 -7.15 6.42
CA GLU A 200 -4.15 -6.28 5.57
C GLU A 200 -4.91 -5.78 4.33
N THR A 201 -5.90 -6.57 3.88
CA THR A 201 -6.68 -6.34 2.65
C THR A 201 -8.18 -6.49 2.87
N PHE A 202 -8.98 -5.80 2.04
CA PHE A 202 -10.44 -5.74 2.18
C PHE A 202 -11.16 -6.25 0.94
N ALA A 203 -12.32 -6.89 1.15
CA ALA A 203 -13.13 -7.45 0.07
C ALA A 203 -13.58 -6.37 -0.93
N GLY A 204 -13.60 -6.73 -2.21
CA GLY A 204 -14.01 -5.82 -3.29
C GLY A 204 -12.91 -4.92 -3.83
N ILE A 205 -11.67 -5.05 -3.31
CA ILE A 205 -10.46 -4.37 -3.79
C ILE A 205 -9.45 -5.43 -4.24
N SER A 206 -8.79 -5.14 -5.36
CA SER A 206 -7.69 -5.89 -5.93
C SER A 206 -6.36 -5.29 -5.46
N TYR A 207 -5.45 -6.15 -5.01
CA TYR A 207 -4.16 -5.75 -4.46
C TYR A 207 -3.04 -6.37 -5.27
N THR A 208 -2.19 -5.53 -5.82
CA THR A 208 -0.99 -5.94 -6.54
C THR A 208 0.22 -5.39 -5.83
N VAL A 209 1.10 -6.26 -5.35
CA VAL A 209 2.43 -5.88 -4.90
C VAL A 209 3.42 -6.33 -5.95
N VAL A 210 4.21 -5.40 -6.48
CA VAL A 210 5.42 -5.71 -7.23
C VAL A 210 6.62 -5.30 -6.41
N TYR A 211 7.55 -6.21 -6.17
CA TYR A 211 8.70 -5.97 -5.32
C TYR A 211 10.01 -6.49 -5.90
N SER A 212 11.15 -5.97 -5.45
CA SER A 212 12.47 -6.50 -5.80
C SER A 212 13.08 -7.30 -4.66
N ARG A 213 13.75 -8.40 -5.00
CA ARG A 213 14.60 -9.15 -4.06
C ARG A 213 15.93 -8.45 -3.77
N ASP A 214 16.29 -7.49 -4.61
CA ASP A 214 17.50 -6.67 -4.50
C ASP A 214 17.21 -5.30 -3.84
N ASP A 215 15.97 -5.09 -3.37
CA ASP A 215 15.61 -3.93 -2.56
C ASP A 215 16.47 -3.88 -1.28
N GLU A 216 17.21 -2.80 -1.14
CA GLU A 216 18.12 -2.53 -0.03
C GLU A 216 17.50 -1.68 1.08
N VAL A 217 16.32 -1.11 0.85
CA VAL A 217 15.61 -0.20 1.76
C VAL A 217 14.49 -0.91 2.48
N VAL A 218 13.60 -1.62 1.77
CA VAL A 218 12.50 -2.39 2.35
C VAL A 218 12.93 -3.85 2.46
N VAL A 219 13.45 -4.21 3.63
CA VAL A 219 14.02 -5.53 3.88
C VAL A 219 13.40 -6.22 5.10
N PRO A 220 13.25 -7.56 5.07
CA PRO A 220 13.65 -8.48 3.98
C PRO A 220 12.59 -8.60 2.88
N ASN A 221 13.02 -8.75 1.61
CA ASN A 221 12.13 -8.98 0.45
C ASN A 221 12.54 -10.20 -0.39
N PHE A 222 13.09 -11.24 0.25
CA PHE A 222 13.62 -12.42 -0.45
C PHE A 222 12.55 -13.32 -1.09
N ASP A 223 11.34 -13.33 -0.53
CA ASP A 223 10.21 -14.13 -1.02
C ASP A 223 8.85 -13.47 -0.72
N ALA A 224 7.77 -14.19 -1.04
CA ALA A 224 6.39 -13.70 -0.90
C ALA A 224 5.90 -13.60 0.57
N SER A 225 6.77 -13.84 1.56
CA SER A 225 6.57 -13.55 2.99
C SER A 225 7.38 -12.33 3.47
N GLY A 226 8.10 -11.69 2.54
CA GLY A 226 8.89 -10.48 2.80
C GLY A 226 8.03 -9.27 3.14
N SER A 227 8.70 -8.19 3.53
CA SER A 227 8.07 -7.02 4.10
C SER A 227 7.02 -6.38 3.20
N SER A 228 7.27 -6.36 1.89
CA SER A 228 6.35 -5.78 0.93
C SER A 228 5.10 -6.61 0.69
N SER A 229 5.16 -7.91 0.87
CA SER A 229 4.04 -8.79 0.51
C SER A 229 2.84 -8.59 1.44
N LEU A 230 1.63 -8.77 0.89
CA LEU A 230 0.37 -8.80 1.63
C LEU A 230 -0.08 -10.27 1.83
N HIS A 231 -0.60 -10.60 3.00
CA HIS A 231 -0.82 -11.97 3.45
C HIS A 231 -2.24 -12.23 3.97
N THR A 232 -2.90 -11.23 4.54
CA THR A 232 -4.16 -11.42 5.26
C THR A 232 -5.30 -10.56 4.71
N GLY A 233 -6.53 -10.98 4.99
CA GLY A 233 -7.74 -10.27 4.61
C GLY A 233 -8.52 -10.92 3.48
N ALA A 234 -9.50 -10.20 2.97
CA ALA A 234 -10.49 -10.71 2.01
C ALA A 234 -10.39 -10.05 0.63
N GLY A 235 -9.37 -9.22 0.39
CA GLY A 235 -9.07 -8.69 -0.94
C GLY A 235 -8.46 -9.75 -1.85
N ALA A 236 -8.53 -9.53 -3.16
CA ALA A 236 -7.81 -10.36 -4.12
C ALA A 236 -6.34 -9.90 -4.15
N VAL A 237 -5.39 -10.77 -3.83
CA VAL A 237 -3.98 -10.39 -3.66
C VAL A 237 -3.08 -11.13 -4.64
N VAL A 238 -2.15 -10.40 -5.25
CA VAL A 238 -0.97 -10.96 -5.92
C VAL A 238 0.29 -10.27 -5.41
N ASN A 239 1.31 -11.04 -5.07
CA ASN A 239 2.65 -10.54 -4.72
C ASN A 239 3.64 -11.06 -5.76
N VAL A 240 4.28 -10.15 -6.49
CA VAL A 240 5.11 -10.46 -7.66
C VAL A 240 6.52 -9.93 -7.43
N ALA A 241 7.51 -10.81 -7.35
CA ALA A 241 8.88 -10.33 -7.41
C ALA A 241 9.23 -9.98 -8.86
N ALA A 242 9.93 -8.88 -9.12
CA ALA A 242 10.43 -8.55 -10.46
C ALA A 242 11.21 -9.74 -11.06
N GLN A 243 11.99 -10.42 -10.21
CA GLN A 243 12.77 -11.59 -10.57
C GLN A 243 11.95 -12.84 -10.94
N GLN A 244 10.64 -12.90 -10.64
CA GLN A 244 9.74 -13.93 -11.16
C GLN A 244 9.44 -13.73 -12.66
N ILE A 245 9.46 -12.48 -13.12
CA ILE A 245 9.25 -12.11 -14.52
C ILE A 245 10.61 -12.08 -15.25
N CYS A 246 11.62 -11.47 -14.64
CA CYS A 246 12.94 -11.31 -15.22
C CYS A 246 14.01 -11.75 -14.18
N PRO A 247 14.48 -13.00 -14.20
CA PRO A 247 15.39 -13.53 -13.16
C PRO A 247 16.73 -12.79 -12.99
N THR A 248 17.11 -11.96 -13.95
CA THR A 248 18.33 -11.14 -13.95
C THR A 248 18.03 -9.66 -13.71
N ASP A 249 16.81 -9.33 -13.31
CA ASP A 249 16.46 -7.99 -12.87
C ASP A 249 17.20 -7.69 -11.56
N LEU A 250 17.93 -6.57 -11.56
CA LEU A 250 18.77 -6.11 -10.45
C LEU A 250 18.29 -4.75 -9.93
N SER A 251 17.05 -4.37 -10.23
CA SER A 251 16.48 -3.10 -9.82
C SER A 251 16.42 -3.02 -8.29
N GLU A 252 17.10 -2.01 -7.76
CA GLU A 252 17.06 -1.59 -6.36
C GLU A 252 15.80 -0.75 -6.06
N HIS A 253 15.62 -0.33 -4.81
CA HIS A 253 14.38 0.31 -4.34
C HIS A 253 13.94 1.51 -5.19
N LEU A 254 14.85 2.43 -5.49
CA LEU A 254 14.58 3.63 -6.28
C LEU A 254 14.34 3.30 -7.75
N ALA A 255 15.04 2.31 -8.32
CA ALA A 255 14.85 1.84 -9.68
C ALA A 255 13.44 1.30 -9.89
N MET A 256 12.98 0.44 -8.99
CA MET A 256 11.64 -0.14 -8.98
C MET A 256 10.56 0.95 -8.97
N GLY A 257 10.69 1.93 -8.08
CA GLY A 257 9.76 3.06 -7.93
C GLY A 257 9.79 4.10 -9.06
N SER A 258 10.64 3.94 -10.08
CA SER A 258 10.86 4.98 -11.10
C SER A 258 10.96 4.46 -12.53
N TYR A 259 12.07 3.80 -12.89
CA TYR A 259 12.41 3.48 -14.27
C TYR A 259 12.28 2.00 -14.61
N ASP A 260 12.13 1.11 -13.62
CA ASP A 260 12.08 -0.31 -13.87
C ASP A 260 10.91 -0.71 -14.79
N ALA A 261 11.24 -1.44 -15.87
CA ALA A 261 10.26 -1.81 -16.88
C ALA A 261 9.31 -2.92 -16.42
N VAL A 262 9.76 -3.79 -15.51
CA VAL A 262 8.97 -4.92 -14.98
C VAL A 262 7.92 -4.40 -14.00
N ALA A 263 8.33 -3.57 -13.04
CA ALA A 263 7.47 -2.87 -12.09
C ALA A 263 6.39 -2.08 -12.82
N TYR A 264 6.77 -1.32 -13.85
CA TYR A 264 5.81 -0.63 -14.71
C TYR A 264 4.83 -1.58 -15.40
N ALA A 265 5.32 -2.68 -16.00
CA ALA A 265 4.46 -3.60 -16.73
C ALA A 265 3.46 -4.32 -15.82
N VAL A 266 3.87 -4.71 -14.61
CA VAL A 266 2.98 -5.29 -13.60
C VAL A 266 1.96 -4.26 -13.12
N ALA A 267 2.39 -3.03 -12.86
CA ALA A 267 1.49 -1.96 -12.44
C ALA A 267 0.44 -1.64 -13.51
N VAL A 268 0.85 -1.49 -14.77
CA VAL A 268 -0.09 -1.24 -15.88
C VAL A 268 -1.00 -2.43 -16.10
N ASP A 269 -0.53 -3.67 -15.95
CA ASP A 269 -1.38 -4.85 -16.06
C ASP A 269 -2.53 -4.82 -15.04
N ALA A 270 -2.23 -4.53 -13.77
CA ALA A 270 -3.27 -4.34 -12.73
C ALA A 270 -4.24 -3.22 -13.11
N LEU A 271 -3.74 -2.03 -13.44
CA LEU A 271 -4.56 -0.84 -13.73
C LEU A 271 -5.38 -0.94 -15.03
N THR A 272 -5.19 -1.98 -15.84
CA THR A 272 -5.84 -2.13 -17.15
C THR A 272 -6.64 -3.40 -17.33
N HIS A 273 -6.72 -4.24 -16.31
CA HIS A 273 -7.48 -5.48 -16.34
C HIS A 273 -8.34 -5.65 -15.08
N PRO A 274 -9.44 -6.41 -15.15
CA PRO A 274 -10.19 -6.76 -13.96
C PRO A 274 -9.36 -7.63 -13.01
N GLY A 275 -9.37 -7.29 -11.73
CA GLY A 275 -8.62 -8.02 -10.71
C GLY A 275 -7.17 -7.55 -10.59
N PRO A 276 -6.38 -8.14 -9.67
CA PRO A 276 -4.98 -7.81 -9.54
C PRO A 276 -4.18 -8.20 -10.79
N ALA A 277 -2.93 -7.76 -10.87
CA ALA A 277 -2.04 -8.12 -11.96
C ALA A 277 -1.92 -9.65 -12.12
N ASP A 278 -1.72 -10.08 -13.36
CA ASP A 278 -1.39 -11.45 -13.70
C ASP A 278 0.01 -11.47 -14.33
N PRO A 279 1.01 -12.02 -13.61
CA PRO A 279 2.36 -12.16 -14.15
C PRO A 279 2.45 -12.93 -15.47
N ALA A 280 1.44 -13.75 -15.82
CA ALA A 280 1.39 -14.44 -17.10
C ALA A 280 0.99 -13.53 -18.27
N ARG A 281 0.32 -12.40 -18.02
CA ARG A 281 0.00 -11.38 -19.04
C ARG A 281 1.18 -10.47 -19.35
N VAL A 282 2.15 -10.35 -18.45
CA VAL A 282 3.34 -9.54 -18.65
C VAL A 282 4.30 -10.23 -19.64
N PRO A 283 4.58 -9.63 -20.82
CA PRO A 283 5.41 -10.27 -21.83
C PRO A 283 6.88 -10.29 -21.39
N ARG A 284 7.54 -11.46 -21.51
CA ARG A 284 8.96 -11.63 -21.14
C ARG A 284 9.93 -10.75 -21.95
N SER A 285 9.49 -10.17 -23.06
CA SER A 285 10.26 -9.16 -23.78
C SER A 285 10.54 -7.91 -22.94
N VAL A 286 9.76 -7.66 -21.88
CA VAL A 286 10.03 -6.56 -20.94
C VAL A 286 11.42 -6.67 -20.29
N CYS A 287 11.96 -7.88 -20.13
CA CYS A 287 13.30 -8.10 -19.57
C CYS A 287 14.43 -7.54 -20.46
N ALA A 288 14.14 -7.23 -21.72
CA ALA A 288 15.09 -6.59 -22.65
C ALA A 288 14.93 -5.06 -22.69
N THR A 289 13.96 -4.51 -21.96
CA THR A 289 13.67 -3.08 -21.94
C THR A 289 14.35 -2.46 -20.72
N PRO A 290 15.34 -1.57 -20.90
CA PRO A 290 16.10 -1.03 -19.78
C PRO A 290 15.33 0.03 -18.96
N LEU A 291 14.36 0.71 -19.59
CA LEU A 291 13.61 1.79 -18.98
C LEU A 291 12.13 1.65 -19.33
N GLN A 292 11.25 1.86 -18.36
CA GLN A 292 9.82 1.93 -18.61
C GLN A 292 9.49 3.09 -19.57
N PRO A 293 8.39 2.99 -20.36
CA PRO A 293 8.13 3.91 -21.47
C PRO A 293 8.10 5.39 -21.07
N GLY A 294 7.73 5.68 -19.82
CA GLY A 294 7.72 6.97 -19.12
C GLY A 294 8.99 7.79 -19.27
N VAL A 295 10.12 7.11 -19.19
CA VAL A 295 11.44 7.69 -19.00
C VAL A 295 12.04 8.10 -20.34
N ASP A 296 12.57 9.33 -20.40
CA ASP A 296 13.32 9.80 -21.55
C ASP A 296 14.79 9.35 -21.44
N HIS A 297 15.27 8.65 -22.46
CA HIS A 297 16.62 8.08 -22.46
C HIS A 297 17.74 9.13 -22.39
N LEU A 298 17.50 10.35 -22.88
CA LEU A 298 18.49 11.43 -22.92
C LEU A 298 18.56 12.15 -21.57
N SER A 299 17.42 12.40 -20.92
CA SER A 299 17.39 13.06 -19.62
C SER A 299 17.54 12.11 -18.43
N PHE A 300 17.39 10.79 -18.64
CA PHE A 300 17.41 9.77 -17.59
C PHE A 300 18.55 9.92 -16.57
N PRO A 301 19.83 10.05 -16.95
CA PRO A 301 20.91 10.16 -15.96
C PRO A 301 20.75 11.36 -15.03
N THR A 302 20.26 12.49 -15.55
CA THR A 302 20.02 13.71 -14.78
C THR A 302 18.79 13.60 -13.90
N ASP A 303 17.69 13.06 -14.46
CA ASP A 303 16.42 12.91 -13.74
C ASP A 303 16.57 11.93 -12.57
N TYR A 304 17.22 10.78 -12.80
CA TYR A 304 17.48 9.79 -11.75
C TYR A 304 18.46 10.31 -10.70
N ALA A 305 19.52 11.02 -11.10
CA ALA A 305 20.44 11.64 -10.13
C ALA A 305 19.74 12.68 -9.26
N ALA A 306 18.87 13.53 -9.83
CA ALA A 306 18.09 14.51 -9.08
C ALA A 306 17.10 13.85 -8.13
N TYR A 307 16.45 12.77 -8.57
CA TYR A 307 15.56 11.93 -7.76
C TYR A 307 16.29 11.33 -6.56
N ALA A 308 17.40 10.63 -6.78
CA ALA A 308 18.17 9.97 -5.73
C ALA A 308 18.81 10.97 -4.75
N VAL A 309 19.46 12.03 -5.25
CA VAL A 309 20.06 13.08 -4.41
C VAL A 309 18.99 13.82 -3.61
N GLY A 310 17.82 14.08 -4.22
CA GLY A 310 16.68 14.69 -3.56
C GLY A 310 16.20 13.89 -2.36
N ALA A 311 15.96 12.59 -2.55
CA ALA A 311 15.56 11.67 -1.49
C ALA A 311 16.58 11.63 -0.34
N VAL A 312 17.87 11.40 -0.66
CA VAL A 312 18.95 11.36 0.33
C VAL A 312 19.06 12.68 1.09
N THR A 313 18.96 13.82 0.39
CA THR A 313 19.03 15.14 1.04
C THR A 313 17.89 15.32 2.02
N VAL A 314 16.67 14.95 1.67
CA VAL A 314 15.50 15.09 2.55
C VAL A 314 15.61 14.15 3.75
N VAL A 315 16.02 12.89 3.56
CA VAL A 315 16.29 11.96 4.67
C VAL A 315 17.34 12.53 5.62
N ALA A 316 18.43 13.09 5.09
CA ALA A 316 19.52 13.61 5.90
C ALA A 316 19.21 14.94 6.61
N THR A 317 18.23 15.71 6.14
CA THR A 317 18.00 17.09 6.61
C THR A 317 16.66 17.30 7.32
N HIS A 318 15.71 16.36 7.20
CA HIS A 318 14.42 16.47 7.87
C HIS A 318 14.59 16.45 9.41
N PRO A 319 13.83 17.26 10.17
CA PRO A 319 13.89 17.24 11.63
C PRO A 319 13.58 15.88 12.24
N HIS A 320 14.35 15.48 13.24
CA HIS A 320 14.15 14.20 13.94
C HIS A 320 13.31 14.35 15.21
N THR A 321 12.55 13.31 15.54
CA THR A 321 11.89 13.07 16.83
C THR A 321 12.55 11.90 17.57
N PRO A 322 12.65 11.93 18.91
CA PRO A 322 13.25 10.85 19.69
C PRO A 322 12.37 9.59 19.79
N THR A 323 11.09 9.69 19.45
CA THR A 323 10.15 8.57 19.57
C THR A 323 9.19 8.52 18.39
N GLU A 324 8.66 7.33 18.13
CA GLU A 324 7.53 7.13 17.24
C GLU A 324 6.34 8.02 17.66
N PRO A 325 5.63 8.66 16.72
CA PRO A 325 4.38 9.35 17.01
C PRO A 325 3.38 8.45 17.72
N ALA A 326 2.62 9.02 18.66
CA ALA A 326 1.55 8.28 19.32
C ALA A 326 0.44 7.92 18.33
N LEU A 327 -0.12 6.72 18.47
CA LEU A 327 -1.29 6.32 17.69
C LEU A 327 -2.50 7.21 17.99
N ALA A 328 -3.17 7.67 16.95
CA ALA A 328 -4.34 8.52 17.03
C ALA A 328 -5.47 7.83 17.84
N PRO A 329 -6.33 8.58 18.54
CA PRO A 329 -7.36 7.99 19.41
C PRO A 329 -8.31 7.02 18.70
N TYR A 330 -8.61 7.26 17.42
CA TYR A 330 -9.53 6.41 16.62
C TYR A 330 -8.98 5.01 16.35
N VAL A 331 -7.66 4.80 16.49
CA VAL A 331 -6.99 3.52 16.25
C VAL A 331 -7.41 2.47 17.27
N TRP A 332 -7.79 2.87 18.48
CA TRP A 332 -8.04 1.97 19.60
C TRP A 332 -9.50 1.55 19.71
N ALA A 333 -9.77 0.30 20.10
CA ALA A 333 -11.12 -0.21 20.33
C ALA A 333 -11.83 0.54 21.47
N ARG A 334 -11.06 0.95 22.46
CA ARG A 334 -11.45 1.80 23.59
C ARG A 334 -10.34 2.84 23.76
N PRO A 335 -10.63 4.03 24.31
CA PRO A 335 -9.57 4.99 24.63
C PRO A 335 -8.47 4.27 25.43
N PRO A 336 -7.18 4.44 25.07
CA PRO A 336 -6.11 3.88 25.87
C PRO A 336 -6.26 4.41 27.30
N PRO A 337 -6.00 3.60 28.34
CA PRO A 337 -6.00 4.11 29.70
C PRO A 337 -5.04 5.31 29.76
N THR A 338 -5.53 6.44 30.26
CA THR A 338 -4.68 7.61 30.51
C THR A 338 -3.53 7.18 31.42
N PRO A 339 -2.29 7.59 31.12
CA PRO A 339 -1.11 7.18 31.89
C PRO A 339 -1.21 7.52 33.38
#